data_AF-A2EMH1-F1
#
_entry.id   AF-A2EMH1-F1
#
_cell.length_a   1.000
_cell.length_b   1.000
_cell.length_c   1.000
_cell.angle_alpha   90.00
_cell.angle_beta   90.00
_cell.angle_gamma   90.00
#
_symmetry.space_group_name_H-M   'P 1'
#
loop_
_entity.id
_entity.type
_entity.pdbx_description
1 polymer ?
#
loop_
_entity_poly.entity_id
_entity_poly.type
_entity_poly.pdbx_seq_one_letter_code
_entity_poly.pdbx_strand_id
1 'polypeptide(L)'
;MFDTYMTKPKQAENASPNQMVYDEDGHISQANEIPPKKSQNSSKITTATEFDGKSPFEVDSKANDAINMLRNRKYIIFDYPDDPADFNQTRETDKVYKYLQGSYNKKLVLDILKYNGFIPTDSMDFNIAWLSSPEVDELPASAKLQSINHFPYSKQILGNKAELTQIIQSNPNIGMFEYFYPKSYILPRDRDLLYRVMKSNPNKQYISKPPNGSCGHGIKLVNFSDFYSIQHGSVVSEYISRPLCIDGFKFDLRIYVLVTSWAPLRAFICKEGLARFATESYSTVTENPYSHLTNATLNKQGEHWCSDFKWKLTDLLNEVNHRFKHSQGEVMNSIIAVVSQALALAQPTMAPDKRYGVDIPFFELYGFDVLLDRDFNAYLLEINTYPSLNTDEEVDYEVKAPMVSQALSIAGILDMEYSELSNDANLLRVKPEFLDDIDDEIVRLEDERNEKTGSGFIRLFPAEFNDDLQQILDKPKYAMDKKKTSREKSEPLDPSVIGQAFNTKQGIDLLVAYLEELEIRINNKEVGKRTMMRLEAFLDAQGYQTKNDHTIMEMLKNYIQRASSWVDLIQNGKRIPPKVKAKILENGDAFVGQILVNTNMRRVKEVKLLFGL
;
A
#
# COMPACT_ATOMS: atom_id res chain seq x y z
N MET A 1 28.40 4.42 -11.74
CA MET A 1 28.26 3.46 -12.85
C MET A 1 26.80 3.08 -13.15
N PHE A 2 25.78 3.46 -12.35
CA PHE A 2 24.39 3.05 -12.60
C PHE A 2 23.58 3.94 -13.56
N ASP A 3 24.02 5.17 -13.86
CA ASP A 3 23.23 6.12 -14.67
C ASP A 3 23.29 5.89 -16.18
N THR A 4 23.99 4.85 -16.66
CA THR A 4 24.24 4.64 -18.10
C THR A 4 23.46 3.47 -18.72
N TYR A 5 22.61 2.77 -17.96
CA TYR A 5 21.99 1.51 -18.40
C TYR A 5 20.60 1.62 -19.05
N MET A 6 20.04 2.82 -19.18
CA MET A 6 18.68 3.03 -19.68
C MET A 6 18.66 3.51 -21.14
N THR A 7 19.03 2.64 -22.07
CA THR A 7 18.65 2.81 -23.49
C THR A 7 17.91 1.57 -23.98
N LYS A 8 16.78 1.77 -24.67
CA LYS A 8 15.92 0.69 -25.19
C LYS A 8 16.76 -0.31 -26.00
N PRO A 9 16.60 -1.64 -25.79
CA PRO A 9 17.21 -2.61 -26.69
C PRO A 9 16.59 -2.44 -28.09
N LYS A 10 17.44 -2.24 -29.10
CA LYS A 10 17.02 -2.33 -30.50
C LYS A 10 16.56 -3.76 -30.76
N GLN A 11 15.33 -3.91 -31.25
CA GLN A 11 14.83 -5.17 -31.77
C GLN A 11 15.80 -5.71 -32.82
N ALA A 12 16.36 -6.89 -32.56
CA ALA A 12 17.18 -7.61 -33.53
C ALA A 12 16.25 -8.23 -34.57
N GLU A 13 16.16 -7.62 -35.75
CA GLU A 13 15.61 -8.28 -36.93
C GLU A 13 16.56 -9.37 -37.41
N ASN A 14 15.97 -10.52 -37.72
CA ASN A 14 16.62 -11.72 -38.23
C ASN A 14 17.52 -11.45 -39.44
N ALA A 15 18.79 -11.82 -39.36
CA ALA A 15 19.62 -12.07 -40.54
C ALA A 15 20.51 -13.31 -40.33
N SER A 16 20.31 -14.32 -41.19
CA SER A 16 21.11 -15.55 -41.29
C SER A 16 22.54 -15.29 -41.84
N PRO A 17 23.48 -16.23 -41.69
CA PRO A 17 24.92 -15.96 -41.74
C PRO A 17 25.55 -16.14 -43.13
N ASN A 18 26.75 -15.55 -43.27
CA ASN A 18 27.79 -15.67 -44.32
C ASN A 18 27.80 -14.58 -45.39
N GLN A 19 28.85 -13.75 -45.36
CA GLN A 19 29.87 -13.67 -46.42
C GLN A 19 31.01 -12.73 -46.00
N MET A 20 32.21 -13.29 -45.80
CA MET A 20 33.45 -12.52 -45.87
C MET A 20 33.83 -12.38 -47.34
N VAL A 21 34.12 -11.16 -47.79
CA VAL A 21 34.69 -10.89 -49.11
C VAL A 21 36.05 -10.21 -48.89
N TYR A 22 37.10 -10.86 -49.36
CA TYR A 22 38.46 -10.33 -49.50
C TYR A 22 38.62 -9.75 -50.91
N ASP A 23 39.37 -8.66 -51.06
CA ASP A 23 39.80 -8.14 -52.36
C ASP A 23 41.16 -8.70 -52.79
N GLU A 24 41.41 -8.66 -54.10
CA GLU A 24 42.41 -9.47 -54.81
C GLU A 24 43.90 -9.13 -54.53
N ASP A 25 44.21 -8.19 -53.64
CA ASP A 25 45.60 -7.80 -53.33
C ASP A 25 45.97 -7.88 -51.83
N GLY A 26 45.17 -8.55 -50.99
CA GLY A 26 45.67 -9.11 -49.72
C GLY A 26 46.35 -8.16 -48.71
N HIS A 27 45.87 -6.91 -48.55
CA HIS A 27 46.42 -5.95 -47.57
C HIS A 27 45.35 -5.24 -46.74
N ILE A 28 45.54 -5.20 -45.41
CA ILE A 28 44.88 -4.26 -44.48
C ILE A 28 45.96 -3.37 -43.85
N SER A 29 45.85 -2.06 -44.05
CA SER A 29 46.68 -1.01 -43.47
C SER A 29 45.86 -0.11 -42.53
N GLN A 30 46.51 0.37 -41.47
CA GLN A 30 45.96 1.30 -40.47
C GLN A 30 46.04 2.77 -40.89
N ALA A 31 45.15 3.55 -40.26
CA ALA A 31 45.15 5.00 -40.00
C ALA A 31 44.56 5.96 -41.05
N ASN A 32 43.45 6.63 -40.69
CA ASN A 32 43.46 8.05 -40.26
C ASN A 32 42.05 8.61 -40.00
N GLU A 33 41.99 9.49 -38.99
CA GLU A 33 40.85 10.33 -38.60
C GLU A 33 40.41 11.29 -39.72
N ILE A 34 39.09 11.49 -39.89
CA ILE A 34 38.49 12.61 -40.65
C ILE A 34 37.22 13.11 -39.90
N PRO A 35 36.95 14.44 -39.88
CA PRO A 35 36.15 15.17 -38.88
C PRO A 35 34.67 15.38 -39.29
N PRO A 36 33.82 15.98 -38.43
CA PRO A 36 32.38 16.10 -38.70
C PRO A 36 32.06 17.19 -39.74
N LYS A 37 31.18 16.86 -40.70
CA LYS A 37 30.63 17.81 -41.68
C LYS A 37 29.43 18.56 -41.11
N LYS A 38 29.51 19.88 -41.24
CA LYS A 38 28.50 20.92 -41.01
C LYS A 38 27.30 20.79 -41.96
N SER A 39 26.12 21.16 -41.49
CA SER A 39 25.10 21.83 -42.31
C SER A 39 24.79 23.21 -41.74
N GLN A 40 24.73 24.17 -42.66
CA GLN A 40 24.73 25.61 -42.48
C GLN A 40 23.33 26.13 -42.06
N ASN A 41 23.27 27.10 -41.15
CA ASN A 41 23.06 28.51 -41.51
C ASN A 41 22.96 29.40 -40.27
N SER A 42 23.77 30.44 -40.26
CA SER A 42 23.92 31.44 -39.20
C SER A 42 23.30 32.79 -39.61
N SER A 43 23.01 33.61 -38.60
CA SER A 43 22.69 35.06 -38.62
C SER A 43 21.22 35.37 -38.95
N LYS A 44 20.50 36.23 -38.22
CA LYS A 44 20.87 37.53 -37.65
C LYS A 44 19.99 37.90 -36.44
N ILE A 45 20.59 38.62 -35.51
CA ILE A 45 19.93 39.45 -34.50
C ILE A 45 19.28 40.64 -35.23
N THR A 46 17.97 40.83 -35.07
CA THR A 46 17.27 42.08 -35.40
C THR A 46 16.18 42.37 -34.39
N THR A 47 16.15 43.63 -33.98
CA THR A 47 15.30 44.32 -33.03
C THR A 47 13.81 44.31 -33.38
N ALA A 48 13.00 44.48 -32.34
CA ALA A 48 11.55 44.58 -32.28
C ALA A 48 10.86 45.29 -33.47
N THR A 49 9.72 44.74 -33.88
CA THR A 49 8.50 45.51 -34.21
C THR A 49 7.28 44.57 -34.26
N GLU A 50 6.31 44.94 -33.42
CA GLU A 50 4.88 44.64 -33.36
C GLU A 50 4.26 43.68 -34.38
N PHE A 51 3.68 42.58 -33.86
CA PHE A 51 2.58 41.83 -34.47
C PHE A 51 1.63 41.29 -33.38
N ASP A 52 0.38 41.75 -33.42
CA ASP A 52 -0.87 41.22 -32.84
C ASP A 52 -0.80 40.25 -31.64
N GLY A 53 -0.57 40.80 -30.45
CA GLY A 53 -1.63 40.93 -29.44
C GLY A 53 -2.33 39.72 -28.82
N LYS A 54 -1.92 38.45 -28.99
CA LYS A 54 -2.32 37.34 -28.11
C LYS A 54 -1.19 36.33 -27.88
N SER A 55 -0.66 36.30 -26.65
CA SER A 55 0.32 35.34 -26.13
C SER A 55 -0.25 33.91 -26.07
N PRO A 56 0.49 32.83 -26.41
CA PRO A 56 0.05 31.45 -26.24
C PRO A 56 0.15 30.89 -24.82
N PHE A 57 0.64 31.65 -23.83
CA PHE A 57 0.82 31.16 -22.46
C PHE A 57 0.41 32.23 -21.44
N GLU A 58 -0.89 32.32 -21.18
CA GLU A 58 -1.39 32.84 -19.90
C GLU A 58 -1.94 31.65 -19.10
N VAL A 59 -1.07 31.04 -18.30
CA VAL A 59 -1.48 30.10 -17.24
C VAL A 59 -2.22 30.92 -16.18
N ASP A 60 -3.41 30.47 -15.76
CA ASP A 60 -4.26 31.13 -14.75
C ASP A 60 -3.45 31.43 -13.48
N SER A 61 -3.59 32.64 -12.91
CA SER A 61 -2.78 33.10 -11.76
C SER A 61 -2.83 32.10 -10.59
N LYS A 62 -3.94 31.38 -10.44
CA LYS A 62 -4.14 30.40 -9.37
C LYS A 62 -3.35 29.10 -9.53
N ALA A 63 -3.04 28.68 -10.76
CA ALA A 63 -2.19 27.51 -11.00
C ALA A 63 -0.73 27.85 -10.68
N ASN A 64 -0.29 29.05 -11.09
CA ASN A 64 1.01 29.59 -10.68
C ASN A 64 1.11 29.72 -9.16
N ASP A 65 0.05 30.15 -8.47
CA ASP A 65 0.04 30.22 -7.01
C ASP A 65 0.23 28.83 -6.36
N ALA A 66 -0.47 27.81 -6.86
CA ALA A 66 -0.37 26.43 -6.35
C ALA A 66 1.02 25.81 -6.56
N ILE A 67 1.59 25.95 -7.76
CA ILE A 67 2.94 25.50 -8.07
C ILE A 67 3.98 26.25 -7.22
N ASN A 68 3.83 27.58 -7.08
CA ASN A 68 4.73 28.37 -6.25
C ASN A 68 4.63 27.99 -4.76
N MET A 69 3.44 27.67 -4.27
CA MET A 69 3.25 27.13 -2.91
C MET A 69 4.01 25.82 -2.72
N LEU A 70 3.91 24.86 -3.68
CA LEU A 70 4.66 23.61 -3.62
C LEU A 70 6.18 23.84 -3.61
N ARG A 71 6.68 24.75 -4.45
CA ARG A 71 8.11 25.10 -4.53
C ARG A 71 8.65 25.76 -3.26
N ASN A 72 7.80 26.51 -2.57
CA ASN A 72 8.17 27.20 -1.34
C ASN A 72 8.09 26.29 -0.10
N ARG A 73 7.49 25.09 -0.20
CA ARG A 73 7.49 24.12 0.91
C ARG A 73 8.91 23.63 1.16
N LYS A 74 9.31 23.67 2.42
CA LYS A 74 10.55 23.07 2.89
C LYS A 74 10.27 21.66 3.38
N TYR A 75 11.18 20.75 3.05
CA TYR A 75 11.10 19.34 3.40
C TYR A 75 12.34 18.96 4.20
N ILE A 76 12.15 18.07 5.16
CA ILE A 76 13.23 17.49 5.94
C ILE A 76 13.98 16.49 5.05
N ILE A 77 15.30 16.66 4.96
CA ILE A 77 16.19 15.67 4.35
C ILE A 77 16.78 14.85 5.50
N PHE A 78 16.31 13.61 5.61
CA PHE A 78 16.71 12.70 6.67
C PHE A 78 18.12 12.18 6.42
N ASP A 79 18.85 12.03 7.52
CA ASP A 79 20.19 11.46 7.54
C ASP A 79 20.28 10.31 8.55
N TYR A 80 21.37 9.54 8.51
CA TYR A 80 21.65 8.43 9.40
C TYR A 80 23.15 8.40 9.71
N PRO A 81 23.57 7.90 10.89
CA PRO A 81 24.98 7.79 11.21
C PRO A 81 25.65 6.61 10.49
N ASP A 82 26.93 6.73 10.16
CA ASP A 82 27.70 5.61 9.59
C ASP A 82 27.84 4.45 10.60
N ASP A 83 28.00 4.76 11.89
CA ASP A 83 28.02 3.78 12.98
C ASP A 83 26.65 3.74 13.71
N PRO A 84 25.97 2.57 13.80
CA PRO A 84 24.75 2.43 14.58
C PRO A 84 24.86 2.88 16.05
N ALA A 85 26.07 2.91 16.63
CA ALA A 85 26.29 3.39 17.99
C ALA A 85 25.99 4.88 18.16
N ASP A 86 26.05 5.66 17.08
CA ASP A 86 25.89 7.12 17.08
C ASP A 86 24.43 7.59 17.01
N PHE A 87 23.44 6.67 16.98
CA PHE A 87 22.01 7.05 17.11
C PHE A 87 21.65 7.72 18.44
N ASN A 88 22.56 7.71 19.42
CA ASN A 88 22.40 8.47 20.66
C ASN A 88 22.62 9.98 20.46
N GLN A 89 23.23 10.38 19.34
CA GLN A 89 23.39 11.78 18.96
C GLN A 89 22.10 12.30 18.33
N THR A 90 21.83 13.59 18.46
CA THR A 90 20.66 14.23 17.86
C THR A 90 21.12 15.47 17.12
N ARG A 91 20.73 15.60 15.86
CA ARG A 91 21.00 16.79 15.05
C ARG A 91 20.24 17.98 15.63
N GLU A 92 20.90 19.12 15.72
CA GLU A 92 20.26 20.36 16.18
C GLU A 92 19.16 20.78 15.21
N THR A 93 18.00 21.12 15.76
CA THR A 93 16.88 21.69 15.04
C THR A 93 16.27 22.82 15.85
N ASP A 94 15.81 23.86 15.14
CA ASP A 94 15.11 25.02 15.68
C ASP A 94 13.60 24.78 15.89
N LYS A 95 13.07 23.62 15.46
CA LYS A 95 11.65 23.26 15.50
C LYS A 95 11.43 21.96 16.25
N VAL A 96 10.21 21.78 16.77
CA VAL A 96 9.80 20.53 17.44
C VAL A 96 8.97 19.67 16.50
N TYR A 97 9.57 18.60 15.99
CA TYR A 97 8.86 17.57 15.22
C TYR A 97 8.42 16.41 16.10
N LYS A 98 7.22 15.88 15.85
CA LYS A 98 6.65 14.78 16.62
C LYS A 98 6.41 13.55 15.75
N TYR A 99 6.68 12.36 16.28
CA TYR A 99 6.29 11.11 15.64
C TYR A 99 5.33 10.29 16.50
N LEU A 100 4.32 9.70 15.85
CA LEU A 100 3.45 8.69 16.44
C LEU A 100 4.03 7.31 16.15
N GLN A 101 4.12 6.47 17.19
CA GLN A 101 4.78 5.17 17.12
C GLN A 101 3.79 3.99 17.14
N GLY A 102 3.96 3.04 16.22
CA GLY A 102 3.18 1.80 16.18
C GLY A 102 3.68 0.72 17.12
N SER A 103 3.10 -0.47 17.04
CA SER A 103 3.41 -1.59 17.94
C SER A 103 4.57 -2.50 17.50
N TYR A 104 4.99 -2.47 16.24
CA TYR A 104 5.88 -3.50 15.67
C TYR A 104 7.07 -2.87 14.90
N ASN A 105 8.12 -3.68 14.58
CA ASN A 105 9.28 -3.41 13.68
C ASN A 105 9.61 -1.94 13.33
N LYS A 106 9.85 -1.13 14.35
CA LYS A 106 10.00 0.32 14.21
C LYS A 106 11.37 0.84 14.60
N LYS A 107 12.23 0.01 15.20
CA LYS A 107 13.45 0.45 15.90
C LYS A 107 14.34 1.36 15.04
N LEU A 108 14.84 0.85 13.90
CA LEU A 108 15.71 1.63 13.00
C LEU A 108 15.06 2.94 12.56
N VAL A 109 13.78 2.90 12.19
CA VAL A 109 13.06 4.10 11.73
C VAL A 109 12.93 5.12 12.86
N LEU A 110 12.57 4.68 14.06
CA LEU A 110 12.48 5.59 15.22
C LEU A 110 13.84 6.15 15.60
N ASP A 111 14.90 5.37 15.47
CA ASP A 111 16.26 5.83 15.74
C ASP A 111 16.71 6.89 14.70
N ILE A 112 16.37 6.69 13.41
CA ILE A 112 16.55 7.72 12.36
C ILE A 112 15.71 8.97 12.65
N LEU A 113 14.44 8.83 13.03
CA LEU A 113 13.58 9.98 13.36
C LEU A 113 14.16 10.79 14.53
N LYS A 114 14.60 10.12 15.61
CA LYS A 114 15.23 10.77 16.77
C LYS A 114 16.56 11.42 16.41
N TYR A 115 17.40 10.75 15.62
CA TYR A 115 18.65 11.31 15.14
C TYR A 115 18.43 12.63 14.38
N ASN A 116 17.33 12.73 13.65
CA ASN A 116 16.91 13.95 12.93
C ASN A 116 16.02 14.89 13.78
N GLY A 117 16.03 14.78 15.11
CA GLY A 117 15.42 15.75 16.01
C GLY A 117 13.94 15.53 16.32
N PHE A 118 13.33 14.42 15.90
CA PHE A 118 11.94 14.14 16.22
C PHE A 118 11.78 13.54 17.62
N ILE A 119 10.69 13.90 18.30
CA ILE A 119 10.31 13.37 19.61
C ILE A 119 9.05 12.50 19.53
N PRO A 120 8.90 11.47 20.37
CA PRO A 120 7.69 10.65 20.41
C PRO A 120 6.48 11.46 20.92
N THR A 121 5.29 11.12 20.43
CA THR A 121 4.01 11.58 20.98
C THR A 121 2.99 10.45 21.00
N ASP A 122 2.07 10.48 21.96
CA ASP A 122 0.87 9.62 22.01
C ASP A 122 -0.39 10.38 21.57
N SER A 123 -0.26 11.66 21.19
CA SER A 123 -1.37 12.49 20.71
C SER A 123 -1.52 12.39 19.19
N MET A 124 -2.64 12.88 18.66
CA MET A 124 -2.85 13.03 17.21
C MET A 124 -2.08 14.21 16.60
N ASP A 125 -1.33 14.96 17.42
CA ASP A 125 -0.51 16.10 17.02
C ASP A 125 0.89 15.62 16.59
N PHE A 126 0.97 14.95 15.45
CA PHE A 126 2.22 14.40 14.91
C PHE A 126 2.55 14.95 13.52
N ASN A 127 3.83 14.93 13.16
CA ASN A 127 4.31 15.19 11.81
C ASN A 127 4.26 13.91 10.97
N ILE A 128 4.75 12.82 11.55
CA ILE A 128 4.80 11.50 10.93
C ILE A 128 4.23 10.43 11.87
N ALA A 129 3.43 9.51 11.34
CA ALA A 129 3.03 8.29 12.01
C ALA A 129 3.74 7.10 11.35
N TRP A 130 4.50 6.36 12.14
CA TRP A 130 5.11 5.11 11.73
C TRP A 130 4.45 3.94 12.44
N LEU A 131 3.39 3.43 11.84
CA LEU A 131 2.51 2.42 12.41
C LEU A 131 2.57 1.12 11.61
N SER A 132 1.84 0.10 12.03
CA SER A 132 1.49 -1.04 11.19
C SER A 132 0.24 -0.72 10.34
N SER A 133 0.10 -1.37 9.18
CA SER A 133 -1.08 -1.16 8.32
C SER A 133 -2.44 -1.31 9.05
N PRO A 134 -2.69 -2.31 9.92
CA PRO A 134 -3.92 -2.38 10.69
C PRO A 134 -4.15 -1.20 11.65
N GLU A 135 -3.09 -0.66 12.25
CA GLU A 135 -3.18 0.53 13.11
C GLU A 135 -3.52 1.78 12.27
N VAL A 136 -2.98 1.89 11.04
CA VAL A 136 -3.35 2.94 10.10
C VAL A 136 -4.82 2.85 9.70
N ASP A 137 -5.34 1.64 9.48
CA ASP A 137 -6.76 1.42 9.13
C ASP A 137 -7.72 1.88 10.25
N GLU A 138 -7.23 1.93 11.49
CA GLU A 138 -7.98 2.38 12.67
C GLU A 138 -7.81 3.88 12.98
N LEU A 139 -6.83 4.55 12.36
CA LEU A 139 -6.58 5.96 12.58
C LEU A 139 -7.82 6.81 12.20
N PRO A 140 -8.18 7.82 13.01
CA PRO A 140 -9.16 8.81 12.60
C PRO A 140 -8.64 9.59 11.38
N ALA A 141 -9.54 10.29 10.69
CA ALA A 141 -9.14 11.19 9.61
C ALA A 141 -8.07 12.17 10.13
N SER A 142 -6.85 12.06 9.59
CA SER A 142 -5.70 12.85 9.98
C SER A 142 -5.77 14.26 9.40
N ALA A 143 -4.97 15.18 9.94
CA ALA A 143 -4.71 16.45 9.29
C ALA A 143 -4.00 16.22 7.95
N LYS A 144 -4.33 17.04 6.95
CA LYS A 144 -4.04 16.77 5.54
C LYS A 144 -2.56 16.82 5.15
N LEU A 145 -1.71 17.40 5.99
CA LEU A 145 -0.26 17.53 5.79
C LEU A 145 0.57 16.63 6.72
N GLN A 146 -0.09 15.80 7.54
CA GLN A 146 0.60 14.75 8.29
C GLN A 146 1.04 13.65 7.32
N SER A 147 2.11 12.94 7.67
CA SER A 147 2.61 11.81 6.90
C SER A 147 2.36 10.48 7.63
N ILE A 148 1.93 9.46 6.92
CA ILE A 148 1.51 8.16 7.43
C ILE A 148 2.10 7.08 6.52
N ASN A 149 2.77 6.09 7.12
CA ASN A 149 3.63 5.14 6.42
C ASN A 149 2.93 3.92 5.78
N HIS A 150 1.59 3.91 5.70
CA HIS A 150 0.84 2.90 4.97
C HIS A 150 -0.34 3.52 4.22
N PHE A 151 -0.66 2.95 3.06
CA PHE A 151 -1.94 3.19 2.43
C PHE A 151 -3.05 2.39 3.14
N PRO A 152 -4.29 2.92 3.22
CA PRO A 152 -5.40 2.20 3.81
C PRO A 152 -5.59 0.81 3.19
N TYR A 153 -5.75 -0.19 4.04
CA TYR A 153 -5.97 -1.61 3.71
C TYR A 153 -4.86 -2.27 2.89
N SER A 154 -3.68 -1.66 2.76
CA SER A 154 -2.58 -2.19 1.93
C SER A 154 -2.19 -3.62 2.30
N LYS A 155 -2.16 -3.97 3.60
CA LYS A 155 -1.89 -5.34 4.06
C LYS A 155 -2.96 -6.33 3.60
N GLN A 156 -4.22 -5.91 3.57
CA GLN A 156 -5.33 -6.77 3.16
C GLN A 156 -5.32 -6.98 1.64
N ILE A 157 -4.95 -5.95 0.88
CA ILE A 157 -4.98 -5.96 -0.60
C ILE A 157 -3.70 -6.57 -1.18
N LEU A 158 -2.52 -6.03 -0.82
CA LEU A 158 -1.22 -6.42 -1.39
C LEU A 158 -0.46 -7.42 -0.52
N GLY A 159 -0.56 -7.28 0.81
CA GLY A 159 0.13 -8.15 1.76
C GLY A 159 -0.49 -9.54 1.90
N ASN A 160 -1.75 -9.70 1.47
CA ASN A 160 -2.45 -10.98 1.50
C ASN A 160 -2.16 -11.76 0.22
N LYS A 161 -1.62 -12.96 0.36
CA LYS A 161 -1.24 -13.82 -0.78
C LYS A 161 -2.42 -14.16 -1.69
N ALA A 162 -3.59 -14.43 -1.12
CA ALA A 162 -4.78 -14.78 -1.88
C ALA A 162 -5.31 -13.55 -2.65
N GLU A 163 -5.43 -12.41 -1.98
CA GLU A 163 -5.88 -11.17 -2.66
C GLU A 163 -4.89 -10.73 -3.73
N LEU A 164 -3.58 -10.76 -3.46
CA LEU A 164 -2.55 -10.47 -4.45
C LEU A 164 -2.64 -11.41 -5.67
N THR A 165 -2.79 -12.73 -5.44
CA THR A 165 -3.01 -13.71 -6.52
C THR A 165 -4.27 -13.36 -7.33
N GLN A 166 -5.34 -12.97 -6.66
CA GLN A 166 -6.61 -12.61 -7.31
C GLN A 166 -6.46 -11.38 -8.19
N ILE A 167 -5.84 -10.32 -7.66
CA ILE A 167 -5.57 -9.06 -8.36
C ILE A 167 -4.72 -9.32 -9.61
N ILE A 168 -3.60 -10.03 -9.46
CA ILE A 168 -2.69 -10.30 -10.57
C ILE A 168 -3.33 -11.17 -11.65
N GLN A 169 -3.87 -12.35 -11.28
CA GLN A 169 -4.30 -13.33 -12.28
C GLN A 169 -5.66 -13.02 -12.91
N SER A 170 -6.46 -12.14 -12.29
CA SER A 170 -7.75 -11.71 -12.86
C SER A 170 -7.65 -10.42 -13.64
N ASN A 171 -6.49 -9.74 -13.62
CA ASN A 171 -6.29 -8.52 -14.38
C ASN A 171 -6.28 -8.85 -15.88
N PRO A 172 -7.06 -8.15 -16.72
CA PRO A 172 -7.14 -8.42 -18.16
C PRO A 172 -5.80 -8.29 -18.89
N ASN A 173 -4.86 -7.52 -18.33
CA ASN A 173 -3.55 -7.26 -18.92
C ASN A 173 -2.49 -8.28 -18.51
N ILE A 174 -2.80 -9.28 -17.68
CA ILE A 174 -1.82 -10.30 -17.26
C ILE A 174 -1.18 -11.05 -18.44
N GLY A 175 -1.92 -11.21 -19.54
CA GLY A 175 -1.42 -11.85 -20.76
C GLY A 175 -0.32 -11.08 -21.49
N MET A 176 -0.04 -9.83 -21.09
CA MET A 176 1.08 -9.04 -21.61
C MET A 176 2.43 -9.51 -21.02
N PHE A 177 2.43 -10.31 -19.96
CA PHE A 177 3.63 -10.68 -19.21
C PHE A 177 3.82 -12.20 -19.20
N GLU A 178 4.89 -12.68 -19.83
CA GLU A 178 5.16 -14.12 -19.99
C GLU A 178 5.76 -14.74 -18.72
N TYR A 179 6.84 -14.15 -18.19
CA TYR A 179 7.54 -14.59 -16.98
C TYR A 179 7.48 -13.48 -15.93
N PHE A 180 6.51 -13.58 -15.02
CA PHE A 180 6.24 -12.55 -14.02
C PHE A 180 5.73 -13.12 -12.69
N TYR A 181 4.70 -13.96 -12.73
CA TYR A 181 4.04 -14.48 -11.53
C TYR A 181 3.72 -15.97 -11.67
N PRO A 182 4.13 -16.83 -10.72
CA PRO A 182 3.81 -18.25 -10.77
C PRO A 182 2.30 -18.47 -10.73
N LYS A 183 1.79 -19.32 -11.63
CA LYS A 183 0.37 -19.66 -11.64
C LYS A 183 -0.04 -20.24 -10.29
N SER A 184 -1.08 -19.67 -9.70
CA SER A 184 -1.48 -19.89 -8.32
C SER A 184 -2.97 -20.17 -8.20
N TYR A 185 -3.35 -20.96 -7.20
CA TYR A 185 -4.70 -21.47 -6.97
C TYR A 185 -5.11 -21.19 -5.53
N ILE A 186 -6.25 -20.51 -5.34
CA ILE A 186 -6.75 -20.10 -4.03
C ILE A 186 -7.79 -21.11 -3.54
N LEU A 187 -7.55 -21.76 -2.41
CA LEU A 187 -8.48 -22.78 -1.89
C LEU A 187 -9.47 -22.19 -0.86
N PRO A 188 -10.75 -22.63 -0.87
CA PRO A 188 -11.32 -23.74 -1.66
C PRO A 188 -11.80 -23.36 -3.08
N ARG A 189 -11.77 -22.07 -3.44
CA ARG A 189 -12.36 -21.56 -4.69
C ARG A 189 -11.86 -22.29 -5.94
N ASP A 190 -10.55 -22.50 -6.05
CA ASP A 190 -9.90 -23.03 -7.23
C ASP A 190 -9.61 -24.54 -7.12
N ARG A 191 -10.21 -25.23 -6.13
CA ARG A 191 -9.89 -26.63 -5.78
C ARG A 191 -10.09 -27.61 -6.94
N ASP A 192 -11.20 -27.50 -7.67
CA ASP A 192 -11.50 -28.42 -8.77
C ASP A 192 -10.62 -28.16 -10.00
N LEU A 193 -10.20 -26.90 -10.21
CA LEU A 193 -9.22 -26.56 -11.23
C LEU A 193 -7.85 -27.13 -10.85
N LEU A 194 -7.40 -26.89 -9.61
CA LEU A 194 -6.15 -27.42 -9.08
C LEU A 194 -6.11 -28.96 -9.20
N TYR A 195 -7.20 -29.65 -8.83
CA TYR A 195 -7.30 -31.11 -8.96
C TYR A 195 -7.03 -31.58 -10.40
N ARG A 196 -7.69 -30.96 -11.39
CA ARG A 196 -7.53 -31.31 -12.81
C ARG A 196 -6.11 -31.08 -13.31
N VAL A 197 -5.49 -29.97 -12.90
CA VAL A 197 -4.13 -29.62 -13.32
C VAL A 197 -3.10 -30.57 -12.69
N MET A 198 -3.18 -30.81 -11.37
CA MET A 198 -2.28 -31.71 -10.66
C MET A 198 -2.46 -33.17 -11.11
N LYS A 199 -3.71 -33.62 -11.35
CA LYS A 199 -3.98 -34.97 -11.85
C LYS A 199 -3.38 -35.22 -13.24
N SER A 200 -3.41 -34.20 -14.12
CA SER A 200 -2.81 -34.28 -15.45
C SER A 200 -1.27 -34.29 -15.39
N ASN A 201 -0.66 -33.79 -14.31
CA ASN A 201 0.79 -33.75 -14.13
C ASN A 201 1.17 -34.21 -12.71
N PRO A 202 1.01 -35.52 -12.36
CA PRO A 202 1.08 -35.97 -10.97
C PRO A 202 2.40 -35.67 -10.25
N ASN A 203 3.50 -35.65 -11.00
CA ASN A 203 4.85 -35.43 -10.47
C ASN A 203 5.27 -33.95 -10.45
N LYS A 204 4.45 -33.03 -10.99
CA LYS A 204 4.79 -31.60 -10.98
C LYS A 204 4.71 -31.09 -9.53
N GLN A 205 5.76 -30.41 -9.08
CA GLN A 205 5.83 -29.82 -7.75
C GLN A 205 5.10 -28.47 -7.72
N TYR A 206 4.42 -28.24 -6.61
CA TYR A 206 3.78 -27.00 -6.23
C TYR A 206 4.25 -26.61 -4.84
N ILE A 207 4.06 -25.34 -4.47
CA ILE A 207 4.31 -24.86 -3.12
C ILE A 207 2.98 -24.41 -2.50
N SER A 208 2.61 -25.04 -1.39
CA SER A 208 1.41 -24.71 -0.63
C SER A 208 1.76 -23.73 0.47
N LYS A 209 1.12 -22.55 0.46
CA LYS A 209 1.31 -21.48 1.44
C LYS A 209 -0.01 -21.31 2.24
N PRO A 210 -0.02 -21.55 3.56
CA PRO A 210 -1.24 -21.40 4.37
C PRO A 210 -1.62 -19.91 4.58
N PRO A 211 -2.90 -19.60 4.88
CA PRO A 211 -3.44 -18.24 4.86
C PRO A 211 -2.81 -17.29 5.89
N ASN A 212 -2.45 -17.80 7.07
CA ASN A 212 -1.86 -17.02 8.17
C ASN A 212 -0.36 -17.35 8.37
N GLY A 213 0.28 -18.00 7.40
CA GLY A 213 1.69 -18.34 7.47
C GLY A 213 2.57 -17.12 7.19
N SER A 214 3.41 -16.74 8.16
CA SER A 214 4.55 -15.85 7.96
C SER A 214 5.85 -16.59 8.25
N CYS A 215 6.98 -16.05 7.80
CA CYS A 215 8.32 -16.58 8.14
C CYS A 215 8.50 -18.07 7.80
N GLY A 216 7.92 -18.55 6.69
CA GLY A 216 8.04 -19.94 6.26
C GLY A 216 7.14 -20.96 6.98
N HIS A 217 6.36 -20.55 7.99
CA HIS A 217 5.58 -21.50 8.79
C HIS A 217 4.49 -22.20 7.97
N GLY A 218 4.53 -23.53 7.97
CA GLY A 218 3.55 -24.39 7.29
C GLY A 218 3.67 -24.43 5.77
N ILE A 219 4.67 -23.76 5.19
CA ILE A 219 4.94 -23.83 3.75
C ILE A 219 5.51 -25.21 3.43
N LYS A 220 4.96 -25.88 2.42
CA LYS A 220 5.40 -27.20 1.99
C LYS A 220 5.42 -27.31 0.47
N LEU A 221 6.36 -28.08 -0.04
CA LEU A 221 6.24 -28.61 -1.39
C LEU A 221 5.19 -29.72 -1.40
N VAL A 222 4.35 -29.72 -2.44
CA VAL A 222 3.25 -30.67 -2.61
C VAL A 222 3.18 -31.12 -4.06
N ASN A 223 2.75 -32.35 -4.28
CA ASN A 223 2.39 -32.88 -5.60
C ASN A 223 0.99 -33.53 -5.54
N PHE A 224 0.57 -34.24 -6.60
CA PHE A 224 -0.79 -34.80 -6.65
C PHE A 224 -1.10 -35.79 -5.51
N SER A 225 -0.10 -36.52 -4.99
CA SER A 225 -0.30 -37.41 -3.84
C SER A 225 -0.75 -36.67 -2.58
N ASP A 226 -0.39 -35.39 -2.46
CA ASP A 226 -0.68 -34.55 -1.30
C ASP A 226 -1.99 -33.78 -1.46
N PHE A 227 -2.68 -33.86 -2.60
CA PHE A 227 -3.82 -33.00 -2.91
C PHE A 227 -4.89 -32.96 -1.81
N TYR A 228 -5.19 -34.11 -1.19
CA TYR A 228 -6.19 -34.20 -0.12
C TYR A 228 -5.70 -33.73 1.26
N SER A 229 -4.39 -33.54 1.45
CA SER A 229 -3.79 -33.03 2.69
C SER A 229 -3.58 -31.52 2.69
N ILE A 230 -3.75 -30.86 1.52
CA ILE A 230 -3.63 -29.41 1.40
C ILE A 230 -4.73 -28.73 2.20
N GLN A 231 -4.33 -27.80 3.08
CA GLN A 231 -5.23 -27.10 3.99
C GLN A 231 -6.16 -26.14 3.25
N HIS A 232 -7.40 -26.02 3.72
CA HIS A 232 -8.32 -24.97 3.30
C HIS A 232 -7.75 -23.57 3.61
N GLY A 233 -8.00 -22.61 2.71
CA GLY A 233 -7.45 -21.25 2.80
C GLY A 233 -6.03 -21.11 2.26
N SER A 234 -5.38 -22.20 1.83
CA SER A 234 -4.03 -22.13 1.25
C SER A 234 -4.05 -21.52 -0.15
N VAL A 235 -2.97 -20.83 -0.48
CA VAL A 235 -2.60 -20.51 -1.87
C VAL A 235 -1.57 -21.52 -2.33
N VAL A 236 -1.89 -22.27 -3.39
CA VAL A 236 -1.02 -23.27 -3.98
C VAL A 236 -0.45 -22.70 -5.27
N SER A 237 0.86 -22.49 -5.34
CA SER A 237 1.54 -21.91 -6.50
C SER A 237 2.38 -22.95 -7.22
N GLU A 238 2.52 -22.83 -8.54
CA GLU A 238 3.52 -23.60 -9.28
C GLU A 238 4.92 -23.35 -8.68
N TYR A 239 5.65 -24.43 -8.42
CA TYR A 239 6.98 -24.33 -7.85
C TYR A 239 8.02 -24.09 -8.95
N ILE A 240 8.82 -23.04 -8.80
CA ILE A 240 9.96 -22.75 -9.67
C ILE A 240 11.07 -23.73 -9.31
N SER A 241 11.11 -24.86 -10.02
CA SER A 241 11.98 -26.00 -9.72
C SER A 241 13.41 -25.85 -10.25
N ARG A 242 13.66 -24.87 -11.11
CA ARG A 242 14.99 -24.52 -11.64
C ARG A 242 15.42 -23.10 -11.22
N PRO A 243 15.50 -22.80 -9.91
CA PRO A 243 15.99 -21.51 -9.45
C PRO A 243 17.46 -21.33 -9.84
N LEU A 244 17.88 -20.07 -10.04
CA LEU A 244 19.30 -19.75 -10.05
C LEU A 244 19.89 -20.08 -8.67
N CYS A 245 21.06 -20.72 -8.67
CA CYS A 245 21.77 -21.09 -7.44
C CYS A 245 23.22 -20.62 -7.54
N ILE A 246 23.79 -20.18 -6.42
CA ILE A 246 25.22 -19.89 -6.28
C ILE A 246 25.79 -20.89 -5.28
N ASP A 247 26.89 -21.56 -5.66
CA ASP A 247 27.47 -22.66 -4.89
C ASP A 247 26.47 -23.78 -4.53
N GLY A 248 25.46 -23.95 -5.37
CA GLY A 248 24.40 -24.93 -5.15
C GLY A 248 23.33 -24.48 -4.14
N PHE A 249 23.40 -23.28 -3.56
CA PHE A 249 22.38 -22.75 -2.66
C PHE A 249 21.35 -21.91 -3.42
N LYS A 250 20.07 -22.17 -3.16
CA LYS A 250 18.96 -21.36 -3.64
C LYS A 250 18.94 -20.02 -2.91
N PHE A 251 18.58 -18.94 -3.58
CA PHE A 251 18.36 -17.63 -2.96
C PHE A 251 17.09 -16.97 -3.47
N ASP A 252 16.56 -16.02 -2.70
CA ASP A 252 15.60 -15.04 -3.19
C ASP A 252 16.11 -13.61 -2.96
N LEU A 253 15.44 -12.65 -3.57
CA LEU A 253 15.76 -11.23 -3.50
C LEU A 253 14.66 -10.52 -2.72
N ARG A 254 15.05 -9.84 -1.64
CA ARG A 254 14.24 -8.81 -0.99
C ARG A 254 14.57 -7.47 -1.63
N ILE A 255 13.61 -6.94 -2.39
CA ILE A 255 13.70 -5.66 -3.08
C ILE A 255 12.82 -4.64 -2.35
N TYR A 256 13.35 -3.45 -2.06
CA TYR A 256 12.60 -2.39 -1.39
C TYR A 256 11.98 -1.44 -2.39
N VAL A 257 10.70 -1.17 -2.25
CA VAL A 257 9.91 -0.35 -3.18
C VAL A 257 9.13 0.69 -2.39
N LEU A 258 9.36 1.97 -2.68
CA LEU A 258 8.64 3.08 -2.07
C LEU A 258 7.52 3.52 -3.01
N VAL A 259 6.28 3.58 -2.52
CA VAL A 259 5.16 4.20 -3.24
C VAL A 259 4.73 5.44 -2.48
N THR A 260 4.72 6.59 -3.14
CA THR A 260 4.29 7.89 -2.57
C THR A 260 2.88 8.29 -3.04
N SER A 261 2.33 7.59 -4.03
CA SER A 261 0.92 7.71 -4.42
C SER A 261 0.49 6.55 -5.32
N TRP A 262 -0.78 6.15 -5.23
CA TRP A 262 -1.43 5.25 -6.18
C TRP A 262 -2.27 6.00 -7.24
N ALA A 263 -2.44 7.32 -7.08
CA ALA A 263 -3.24 8.16 -7.97
C ALA A 263 -2.70 9.61 -8.03
N PRO A 264 -1.86 9.96 -9.04
CA PRO A 264 -1.25 9.05 -10.01
C PRO A 264 -0.25 8.10 -9.34
N LEU A 265 0.07 6.97 -9.98
CA LEU A 265 1.09 6.07 -9.47
C LEU A 265 2.44 6.76 -9.44
N ARG A 266 3.01 6.91 -8.26
CA ARG A 266 4.36 7.43 -8.04
C ARG A 266 5.11 6.44 -7.17
N ALA A 267 6.12 5.82 -7.75
CA ALA A 267 6.81 4.71 -7.13
C ALA A 267 8.29 4.68 -7.51
N PHE A 268 9.08 4.13 -6.61
CA PHE A 268 10.52 4.00 -6.72
C PHE A 268 10.97 2.62 -6.25
N ILE A 269 12.06 2.14 -6.83
CA ILE A 269 12.78 0.94 -6.41
C ILE A 269 14.12 1.33 -5.81
N CYS A 270 14.49 0.77 -4.66
CA CYS A 270 15.83 0.96 -4.10
C CYS A 270 16.85 0.25 -4.99
N LYS A 271 17.98 0.91 -5.28
CA LYS A 271 19.10 0.32 -6.04
C LYS A 271 19.72 -0.87 -5.31
N GLU A 272 19.56 -0.90 -3.99
CA GLU A 272 20.06 -1.95 -3.12
C GLU A 272 18.92 -2.81 -2.56
N GLY A 273 19.26 -4.02 -2.13
CA GLY A 273 18.34 -5.00 -1.57
C GLY A 273 19.09 -6.06 -0.77
N LEU A 274 18.41 -7.15 -0.43
CA LEU A 274 19.05 -8.29 0.24
C LEU A 274 18.83 -9.56 -0.55
N ALA A 275 19.90 -10.25 -0.89
CA ALA A 275 19.83 -11.64 -1.34
C ALA A 275 19.85 -12.55 -0.10
N ARG A 276 18.88 -13.46 0.02
CA ARG A 276 18.76 -14.36 1.17
C ARG A 276 18.90 -15.79 0.69
N PHE A 277 19.91 -16.49 1.19
CA PHE A 277 20.22 -17.84 0.78
C PHE A 277 19.54 -18.87 1.70
N ALA A 278 19.22 -20.01 1.10
CA ALA A 278 18.98 -21.27 1.77
C ALA A 278 20.29 -21.77 2.41
N THR A 279 20.22 -22.45 3.56
CA THR A 279 21.41 -22.97 4.26
C THR A 279 21.80 -24.39 3.85
N GLU A 280 21.02 -25.03 2.98
CA GLU A 280 21.27 -26.38 2.48
C GLU A 280 21.31 -26.39 0.95
N SER A 281 22.14 -27.26 0.37
CA SER A 281 22.28 -27.36 -1.08
C SER A 281 20.95 -27.71 -1.75
N TYR A 282 20.65 -27.01 -2.84
CA TYR A 282 19.44 -27.14 -3.63
C TYR A 282 19.38 -28.47 -4.39
N SER A 283 18.28 -29.20 -4.21
CA SER A 283 17.97 -30.37 -5.03
C SER A 283 16.46 -30.55 -5.11
N THR A 284 15.94 -30.96 -6.27
CA THR A 284 14.51 -31.28 -6.42
C THR A 284 14.13 -32.63 -5.80
N VAL A 285 15.12 -33.41 -5.36
CA VAL A 285 14.94 -34.76 -4.77
C VAL A 285 14.76 -34.72 -3.25
N THR A 286 15.31 -33.69 -2.60
CA THR A 286 15.14 -33.55 -1.14
C THR A 286 13.80 -32.90 -0.82
N GLU A 287 13.27 -33.18 0.37
CA GLU A 287 12.14 -32.46 0.94
C GLU A 287 12.60 -31.47 2.03
N ASN A 288 13.92 -31.30 2.19
CA ASN A 288 14.50 -30.47 3.24
C ASN A 288 14.07 -29.00 3.07
N PRO A 289 13.27 -28.42 3.99
CA PRO A 289 12.79 -27.05 3.85
C PRO A 289 13.92 -26.02 3.83
N TYR A 290 15.07 -26.30 4.47
CA TYR A 290 16.26 -25.42 4.47
C TYR A 290 16.97 -25.35 3.12
N SER A 291 16.59 -26.19 2.15
CA SER A 291 17.07 -26.18 0.75
C SER A 291 16.11 -25.44 -0.18
N HIS A 292 14.81 -25.44 0.15
CA HIS A 292 13.74 -24.90 -0.69
C HIS A 292 13.24 -23.52 -0.27
N LEU A 293 13.37 -23.17 1.01
CA LEU A 293 12.87 -21.93 1.59
C LEU A 293 14.06 -21.06 2.01
N THR A 294 14.00 -19.80 1.62
CA THR A 294 15.07 -18.79 1.76
C THR A 294 14.79 -17.80 2.89
N ASN A 295 13.71 -18.00 3.64
CA ASN A 295 13.34 -17.11 4.75
C ASN A 295 14.43 -17.15 5.84
N ALA A 296 15.00 -15.98 6.16
CA ALA A 296 16.05 -15.86 7.17
C ALA A 296 15.61 -16.38 8.55
N THR A 297 14.35 -16.16 8.97
CA THR A 297 13.85 -16.67 10.27
C THR A 297 13.92 -18.19 10.37
N LEU A 298 13.64 -18.91 9.27
CA LEU A 298 13.76 -20.36 9.22
C LEU A 298 15.24 -20.74 9.19
N ASN A 299 16.00 -20.22 8.22
CA ASN A 299 17.38 -20.61 8.01
C ASN A 299 18.32 -20.27 9.18
N LYS A 300 18.02 -19.22 9.97
CA LYS A 300 18.71 -18.91 11.25
C LYS A 300 18.60 -20.03 12.30
N GLN A 301 17.65 -20.95 12.16
CA GLN A 301 17.49 -22.12 13.03
C GLN A 301 18.28 -23.34 12.51
N GLY A 302 18.78 -23.27 11.28
CA GLY A 302 19.59 -24.32 10.68
C GLY A 302 20.99 -24.39 11.31
N GLU A 303 21.57 -25.59 11.32
CA GLU A 303 22.89 -25.84 11.93
C GLU A 303 24.02 -25.05 11.25
N HIS A 304 23.84 -24.72 9.98
CA HIS A 304 24.86 -24.07 9.14
C HIS A 304 24.67 -22.56 8.95
N TRP A 305 23.78 -21.91 9.70
CA TRP A 305 23.60 -20.46 9.56
C TRP A 305 24.86 -19.68 9.92
N CYS A 306 25.27 -18.79 9.02
CA CYS A 306 26.23 -17.72 9.27
C CYS A 306 25.83 -16.45 8.50
N SER A 307 26.50 -15.34 8.77
CA SER A 307 26.29 -14.06 8.08
C SER A 307 26.49 -14.15 6.56
N ASP A 308 27.21 -15.15 6.07
CA ASP A 308 27.49 -15.34 4.64
C ASP A 308 26.26 -15.77 3.83
N PHE A 309 25.13 -16.12 4.47
CA PHE A 309 23.88 -16.47 3.79
C PHE A 309 22.96 -15.27 3.52
N LYS A 310 23.45 -14.04 3.72
CA LYS A 310 22.74 -12.81 3.39
C LYS A 310 23.69 -11.81 2.74
N TRP A 311 23.43 -11.44 1.49
CA TRP A 311 24.28 -10.50 0.74
C TRP A 311 23.51 -9.23 0.38
N LYS A 312 24.26 -8.16 0.09
CA LYS A 312 23.71 -7.03 -0.68
C LYS A 312 23.32 -7.53 -2.07
N LEU A 313 22.30 -6.92 -2.66
CA LEU A 313 21.95 -7.13 -4.06
C LEU A 313 23.13 -6.77 -4.96
N THR A 314 23.86 -5.68 -4.69
CA THR A 314 25.05 -5.32 -5.49
C THR A 314 26.10 -6.44 -5.51
N ASP A 315 26.38 -7.07 -4.37
CA ASP A 315 27.33 -8.17 -4.27
C ASP A 315 26.85 -9.41 -5.02
N LEU A 316 25.55 -9.73 -4.92
CA LEU A 316 24.95 -10.80 -5.70
C LEU A 316 25.06 -10.53 -7.22
N LEU A 317 24.75 -9.32 -7.67
CA LEU A 317 24.83 -8.94 -9.07
C LEU A 317 26.28 -9.03 -9.60
N ASN A 318 27.26 -8.60 -8.79
CA ASN A 318 28.68 -8.79 -9.06
C ASN A 318 29.00 -10.28 -9.25
N GLU A 319 28.53 -11.15 -8.36
CA GLU A 319 28.79 -12.58 -8.41
C GLU A 319 28.13 -13.24 -9.62
N VAL A 320 26.89 -12.82 -9.96
CA VAL A 320 26.18 -13.30 -11.15
C VAL A 320 26.95 -12.97 -12.43
N ASN A 321 27.42 -11.73 -12.55
CA ASN A 321 28.25 -11.32 -13.69
C ASN A 321 29.57 -12.10 -13.72
N HIS A 322 30.23 -12.25 -12.58
CA HIS A 322 31.50 -12.96 -12.49
C HIS A 322 31.38 -14.44 -12.92
N ARG A 323 30.40 -15.17 -12.38
CA ARG A 323 30.25 -16.63 -12.61
C ARG A 323 29.52 -16.97 -13.89
N PHE A 324 28.43 -16.28 -14.19
CA PHE A 324 27.52 -16.63 -15.28
C PHE A 324 27.66 -15.73 -16.50
N LYS A 325 28.50 -14.70 -16.44
CA LYS A 325 28.72 -13.73 -17.54
C LYS A 325 27.44 -13.02 -17.98
N HIS A 326 26.50 -12.87 -17.06
CA HIS A 326 25.24 -12.17 -17.29
C HIS A 326 25.32 -10.77 -16.66
N SER A 327 24.99 -9.72 -17.40
CA SER A 327 25.24 -8.35 -16.97
C SER A 327 24.41 -7.99 -15.74
N GLN A 328 25.01 -7.22 -14.83
CA GLN A 328 24.31 -6.66 -13.67
C GLN A 328 23.07 -5.85 -14.08
N GLY A 329 23.20 -5.08 -15.17
CA GLY A 329 22.11 -4.28 -15.72
C GLY A 329 20.97 -5.13 -16.28
N GLU A 330 21.25 -6.28 -16.88
CA GLU A 330 20.22 -7.18 -17.43
C GLU A 330 19.39 -7.82 -16.32
N VAL A 331 20.04 -8.29 -15.24
CA VAL A 331 19.34 -8.80 -14.05
C VAL A 331 18.52 -7.70 -13.38
N MET A 332 19.11 -6.52 -13.16
CA MET A 332 18.42 -5.41 -12.51
C MET A 332 17.22 -4.94 -13.34
N ASN A 333 17.33 -4.90 -14.67
CA ASN A 333 16.22 -4.59 -15.55
C ASN A 333 15.09 -5.62 -15.46
N SER A 334 15.42 -6.91 -15.32
CA SER A 334 14.42 -7.97 -15.10
C SER A 334 13.69 -7.81 -13.75
N ILE A 335 14.42 -7.42 -12.70
CA ILE A 335 13.84 -7.11 -11.37
C ILE A 335 12.93 -5.88 -11.49
N ILE A 336 13.40 -4.80 -12.11
CA ILE A 336 12.63 -3.57 -12.35
C ILE A 336 11.36 -3.87 -13.13
N ALA A 337 11.44 -4.69 -14.17
CA ALA A 337 10.29 -5.08 -14.99
C ALA A 337 9.22 -5.78 -14.14
N VAL A 338 9.60 -6.80 -13.37
CA VAL A 338 8.65 -7.53 -12.51
C VAL A 338 8.03 -6.60 -11.46
N VAL A 339 8.81 -5.76 -10.79
CA VAL A 339 8.27 -4.80 -9.81
C VAL A 339 7.29 -3.82 -10.49
N SER A 340 7.65 -3.29 -11.65
CA SER A 340 6.82 -2.33 -12.39
C SER A 340 5.50 -2.96 -12.85
N GLN A 341 5.55 -4.19 -13.37
CA GLN A 341 4.38 -4.97 -13.77
C GLN A 341 3.44 -5.21 -12.57
N ALA A 342 3.99 -5.62 -11.43
CA ALA A 342 3.22 -5.84 -10.21
C ALA A 342 2.49 -4.57 -9.74
N LEU A 343 3.19 -3.44 -9.70
CA LEU A 343 2.60 -2.16 -9.33
C LEU A 343 1.51 -1.74 -10.31
N ALA A 344 1.75 -1.86 -11.63
CA ALA A 344 0.76 -1.49 -12.64
C ALA A 344 -0.51 -2.36 -12.57
N LEU A 345 -0.36 -3.67 -12.35
CA LEU A 345 -1.50 -4.58 -12.19
C LEU A 345 -2.28 -4.35 -10.88
N ALA A 346 -1.59 -3.91 -9.81
CA ALA A 346 -2.19 -3.60 -8.52
C ALA A 346 -2.87 -2.23 -8.47
N GLN A 347 -2.40 -1.26 -9.26
CA GLN A 347 -2.82 0.13 -9.17
C GLN A 347 -4.34 0.34 -9.31
N PRO A 348 -5.05 -0.32 -10.25
CA PRO A 348 -6.51 -0.19 -10.33
C PRO A 348 -7.25 -0.55 -9.04
N THR A 349 -6.71 -1.46 -8.23
CA THR A 349 -7.32 -1.87 -6.95
C THR A 349 -6.91 -0.94 -5.79
N MET A 350 -5.69 -0.41 -5.84
CA MET A 350 -5.14 0.47 -4.79
C MET A 350 -5.53 1.94 -4.97
N ALA A 351 -5.83 2.36 -6.20
CA ALA A 351 -6.24 3.71 -6.50
C ALA A 351 -7.65 3.98 -5.96
N PRO A 352 -7.91 5.16 -5.37
CA PRO A 352 -9.26 5.52 -4.97
C PRO A 352 -10.12 5.81 -6.20
N ASP A 353 -11.43 5.53 -6.14
CA ASP A 353 -12.38 5.86 -7.22
C ASP A 353 -12.33 7.35 -7.65
N LYS A 354 -12.05 8.22 -6.67
CA LYS A 354 -11.96 9.68 -6.83
C LYS A 354 -10.80 10.25 -6.03
N ARG A 355 -10.09 11.20 -6.63
CA ARG A 355 -9.09 12.05 -5.95
C ARG A 355 -9.77 13.28 -5.38
N TYR A 356 -9.52 13.62 -4.12
CA TYR A 356 -10.09 14.81 -3.46
C TYR A 356 -9.06 15.92 -3.18
N GLY A 357 -7.81 15.69 -3.57
CA GLY A 357 -6.68 16.59 -3.34
C GLY A 357 -5.41 16.02 -3.95
N VAL A 358 -4.36 16.84 -3.97
CA VAL A 358 -3.01 16.46 -4.43
C VAL A 358 -2.11 16.05 -3.27
N ASP A 359 -2.35 16.62 -2.09
CA ASP A 359 -1.70 16.23 -0.84
C ASP A 359 -2.42 15.00 -0.26
N ILE A 360 -1.80 13.83 -0.40
CA ILE A 360 -2.25 12.58 0.21
C ILE A 360 -1.28 12.27 1.34
N PRO A 361 -1.76 12.00 2.58
CA PRO A 361 -0.89 11.82 3.73
C PRO A 361 -0.12 10.49 3.74
N PHE A 362 -0.27 9.66 2.70
CA PHE A 362 0.18 8.27 2.71
C PHE A 362 1.39 8.07 1.80
N PHE A 363 2.37 7.35 2.32
CA PHE A 363 3.45 6.73 1.55
C PHE A 363 3.67 5.34 2.14
N GLU A 364 4.27 4.41 1.41
CA GLU A 364 4.50 3.07 1.93
C GLU A 364 5.75 2.43 1.35
N LEU A 365 6.53 1.82 2.23
CA LEU A 365 7.73 1.05 1.88
C LEU A 365 7.40 -0.44 1.90
N TYR A 366 7.41 -1.04 0.72
CA TYR A 366 7.15 -2.47 0.52
C TYR A 366 8.45 -3.26 0.39
N GLY A 367 8.40 -4.53 0.80
CA GLY A 367 9.42 -5.54 0.49
C GLY A 367 8.90 -6.55 -0.51
N PHE A 368 9.37 -6.47 -1.74
CA PHE A 368 9.07 -7.42 -2.81
C PHE A 368 10.00 -8.62 -2.70
N ASP A 369 9.43 -9.83 -2.71
CA ASP A 369 10.19 -11.06 -2.76
C ASP A 369 10.23 -11.55 -4.20
N VAL A 370 11.41 -11.51 -4.81
CA VAL A 370 11.65 -11.85 -6.22
C VAL A 370 12.57 -13.06 -6.30
N LEU A 371 12.28 -14.00 -7.19
CA LEU A 371 13.13 -15.16 -7.47
C LEU A 371 13.65 -15.11 -8.90
N LEU A 372 14.94 -15.41 -9.09
CA LEU A 372 15.51 -15.64 -10.41
C LEU A 372 15.52 -17.14 -10.72
N ASP A 373 15.06 -17.52 -11.91
CA ASP A 373 15.31 -18.87 -12.42
C ASP A 373 16.69 -18.99 -13.08
N ARG A 374 17.09 -20.21 -13.42
CA ARG A 374 18.40 -20.51 -14.03
C ARG A 374 18.60 -19.81 -15.39
N ASP A 375 17.51 -19.40 -16.03
CA ASP A 375 17.51 -18.72 -17.32
C ASP A 375 17.40 -17.19 -17.13
N PHE A 376 17.59 -16.71 -15.89
CA PHE A 376 17.58 -15.31 -15.46
C PHE A 376 16.21 -14.60 -15.56
N ASN A 377 15.12 -15.36 -15.70
CA ASN A 377 13.79 -14.78 -15.60
C ASN A 377 13.46 -14.49 -14.13
N ALA A 378 12.89 -13.30 -13.89
CA ALA A 378 12.46 -12.88 -12.56
C ALA A 378 10.99 -13.21 -12.32
N TYR A 379 10.66 -13.63 -11.10
CA TYR A 379 9.30 -13.94 -10.68
C TYR A 379 8.98 -13.27 -9.35
N LEU A 380 7.84 -12.60 -9.28
CA LEU A 380 7.27 -12.13 -8.03
C LEU A 380 6.73 -13.30 -7.21
N LEU A 381 7.15 -13.40 -5.95
CA LEU A 381 6.68 -14.42 -5.01
C LEU A 381 5.63 -13.88 -4.02
N GLU A 382 5.87 -12.68 -3.49
CA GLU A 382 4.97 -11.97 -2.57
C GLU A 382 5.35 -10.48 -2.44
N ILE A 383 4.40 -9.67 -1.95
CA ILE A 383 4.64 -8.29 -1.55
C ILE A 383 4.43 -8.21 -0.04
N ASN A 384 5.46 -7.78 0.69
CA ASN A 384 5.39 -7.55 2.12
C ASN A 384 5.10 -6.06 2.37
N THR A 385 3.93 -5.73 2.90
CA THR A 385 3.59 -4.36 3.33
C THR A 385 4.30 -3.94 4.60
N TYR A 386 5.00 -4.87 5.24
CA TYR A 386 5.72 -4.63 6.47
C TYR A 386 7.05 -5.39 6.48
N PRO A 387 8.00 -5.02 5.60
CA PRO A 387 9.28 -5.69 5.51
C PRO A 387 10.07 -5.53 6.81
N SER A 388 10.78 -6.58 7.26
CA SER A 388 11.65 -6.48 8.44
C SER A 388 12.70 -5.39 8.25
N LEU A 389 12.76 -4.45 9.20
CA LEU A 389 13.71 -3.35 9.26
C LEU A 389 14.71 -3.53 10.42
N ASN A 390 14.72 -4.72 11.04
CA ASN A 390 15.74 -5.07 12.03
C ASN A 390 17.13 -5.10 11.38
N THR A 391 18.13 -4.70 12.16
CA THR A 391 19.54 -4.62 11.75
C THR A 391 20.35 -5.61 12.59
N ASP A 392 20.02 -6.90 12.45
CA ASP A 392 20.64 -7.97 13.25
C ASP A 392 22.07 -8.27 12.80
N GLU A 393 22.37 -8.04 11.52
CA GLU A 393 23.66 -8.26 10.86
C GLU A 393 24.14 -6.95 10.21
N GLU A 394 25.45 -6.81 10.00
CA GLU A 394 26.06 -5.61 9.41
C GLU A 394 25.44 -5.25 8.06
N VAL A 395 25.29 -6.25 7.18
CA VAL A 395 24.63 -6.10 5.87
C VAL A 395 23.19 -5.58 5.98
N ASP A 396 22.46 -5.90 7.06
CA ASP A 396 21.13 -5.34 7.26
C ASP A 396 21.21 -3.82 7.49
N TYR A 397 22.18 -3.36 8.29
CA TYR A 397 22.36 -1.93 8.57
C TYR A 397 22.78 -1.17 7.32
N GLU A 398 23.81 -1.66 6.63
CA GLU A 398 24.37 -1.04 5.42
C GLU A 398 23.34 -0.86 4.31
N VAL A 399 22.34 -1.75 4.23
CA VAL A 399 21.24 -1.63 3.26
C VAL A 399 20.10 -0.80 3.81
N LYS A 400 19.64 -1.07 5.04
CA LYS A 400 18.37 -0.53 5.53
C LYS A 400 18.47 0.90 6.05
N ALA A 401 19.58 1.30 6.67
CA ALA A 401 19.75 2.65 7.19
C ALA A 401 19.69 3.72 6.07
N PRO A 402 20.51 3.63 5.00
CA PRO A 402 20.38 4.54 3.87
C PRO A 402 19.02 4.46 3.21
N MET A 403 18.51 3.25 2.97
CA MET A 403 17.23 3.04 2.30
C MET A 403 16.07 3.71 3.04
N VAL A 404 15.99 3.57 4.37
CA VAL A 404 14.94 4.20 5.18
C VAL A 404 15.09 5.72 5.19
N SER A 405 16.32 6.24 5.38
CA SER A 405 16.58 7.68 5.41
C SER A 405 16.21 8.36 4.08
N GLN A 406 16.61 7.74 2.97
CA GLN A 406 16.26 8.18 1.62
C GLN A 406 14.76 8.10 1.38
N ALA A 407 14.11 7.00 1.79
CA ALA A 407 12.66 6.84 1.61
C ALA A 407 11.85 7.92 2.37
N LEU A 408 12.23 8.24 3.60
CA LEU A 408 11.61 9.32 4.39
C LEU A 408 11.81 10.70 3.72
N SER A 409 12.99 10.93 3.14
CA SER A 409 13.29 12.16 2.41
C SER A 409 12.44 12.28 1.14
N ILE A 410 12.32 11.20 0.35
CA ILE A 410 11.47 11.17 -0.85
C ILE A 410 10.00 11.38 -0.49
N ALA A 411 9.51 10.70 0.57
CA ALA A 411 8.15 10.83 1.08
C ALA A 411 7.76 12.28 1.40
N GLY A 412 8.73 13.15 1.66
CA GLY A 412 8.51 14.60 1.72
C GLY A 412 7.85 15.03 3.02
N ILE A 413 8.44 14.63 4.16
CA ILE A 413 8.03 15.15 5.47
C ILE A 413 8.35 16.65 5.52
N LEU A 414 7.33 17.46 5.81
CA LEU A 414 7.48 18.92 5.84
C LEU A 414 8.31 19.38 7.04
N ASP A 415 9.19 20.34 6.78
CA ASP A 415 9.95 21.09 7.78
C ASP A 415 9.04 22.15 8.42
N MET A 416 8.11 21.68 9.25
CA MET A 416 7.07 22.48 9.91
C MET A 416 6.73 21.86 11.27
N GLU A 417 6.40 22.67 12.28
CA GLU A 417 5.79 22.17 13.51
C GLU A 417 4.32 21.78 13.27
N TYR A 418 3.75 20.96 14.16
CA TYR A 418 2.34 20.55 14.03
C TYR A 418 1.36 21.73 13.99
N SER A 419 1.63 22.79 14.75
CA SER A 419 0.83 24.01 14.75
C SER A 419 0.77 24.64 13.35
N GLU A 420 1.89 24.66 12.63
CA GLU A 420 2.00 25.16 11.25
C GLU A 420 1.28 24.22 10.27
N LEU A 421 1.44 22.90 10.41
CA LEU A 421 0.73 21.90 9.60
C LEU A 421 -0.79 22.01 9.73
N SER A 422 -1.29 22.30 10.94
CA SER A 422 -2.73 22.45 11.20
C SER A 422 -3.31 23.77 10.66
N ASN A 423 -2.47 24.80 10.55
CA ASN A 423 -2.85 26.14 10.12
C ASN A 423 -2.71 26.36 8.61
N ASP A 424 -1.92 25.53 7.91
CA ASP A 424 -1.84 25.53 6.44
C ASP A 424 -3.08 24.88 5.82
N ALA A 425 -4.23 25.52 6.08
CA ALA A 425 -5.54 25.16 5.56
C ALA A 425 -5.70 25.54 4.07
N ASN A 426 -4.67 26.15 3.46
CA ASN A 426 -4.60 26.39 2.02
C ASN A 426 -4.21 25.11 1.31
N LEU A 427 -5.13 24.14 1.38
CA LEU A 427 -5.15 23.04 0.45
C LEU A 427 -4.92 23.57 -0.95
N LEU A 428 -4.00 22.93 -1.68
CA LEU A 428 -3.85 23.07 -3.12
C LEU A 428 -5.16 22.58 -3.76
N ARG A 429 -6.16 23.46 -3.79
CA ARG A 429 -7.40 23.29 -4.53
C ARG A 429 -7.10 23.67 -5.96
N VAL A 430 -6.56 22.70 -6.65
CA VAL A 430 -6.16 22.82 -8.04
C VAL A 430 -7.40 22.55 -8.88
N LYS A 431 -7.68 23.43 -9.85
CA LYS A 431 -8.74 23.10 -10.81
C LYS A 431 -8.31 21.91 -11.67
N PRO A 432 -9.24 21.03 -12.11
CA PRO A 432 -8.89 19.82 -12.83
C PRO A 432 -7.93 20.01 -14.02
N GLU A 433 -8.02 21.15 -14.71
CA GLU A 433 -7.17 21.48 -15.86
C GLU A 433 -5.68 21.68 -15.53
N PHE A 434 -5.30 21.87 -14.26
CA PHE A 434 -3.92 22.08 -13.82
C PHE A 434 -3.36 20.89 -13.02
N LEU A 435 -4.08 19.77 -12.96
CA LEU A 435 -3.65 18.63 -12.15
C LEU A 435 -2.38 17.98 -12.68
N ASP A 436 -2.26 17.86 -14.01
CA ASP A 436 -1.09 17.25 -14.63
C ASP A 436 0.17 18.09 -14.32
N ASP A 437 0.09 19.42 -14.49
CA ASP A 437 1.20 20.34 -14.14
C ASP A 437 1.61 20.25 -12.66
N ILE A 438 0.63 20.03 -11.77
CA ILE A 438 0.89 19.89 -10.34
C ILE A 438 1.49 18.53 -10.02
N ASP A 439 0.95 17.46 -10.59
CA ASP A 439 1.49 16.10 -10.41
C ASP A 439 2.94 16.04 -10.92
N ASP A 440 3.24 16.70 -12.05
CA ASP A 440 4.60 16.84 -12.61
C ASP A 440 5.54 17.62 -11.69
N GLU A 441 5.07 18.72 -11.09
CA GLU A 441 5.88 19.48 -10.12
C GLU A 441 6.16 18.66 -8.86
N ILE A 442 5.19 17.86 -8.37
CA ILE A 442 5.45 16.99 -7.21
C ILE A 442 6.45 15.88 -7.56
N VAL A 443 6.34 15.29 -8.76
CA VAL A 443 7.33 14.33 -9.29
C VAL A 443 8.73 14.96 -9.30
N ARG A 444 8.86 16.18 -9.84
CA ARG A 444 10.14 16.92 -9.84
C ARG A 444 10.70 17.13 -8.43
N LEU A 445 9.85 17.52 -7.48
CA LEU A 445 10.26 17.76 -6.09
C LEU A 445 10.67 16.48 -5.36
N GLU A 446 10.00 15.35 -5.64
CA GLU A 446 10.42 14.04 -5.13
C GLU A 446 11.79 13.62 -5.67
N ASP A 447 12.03 13.83 -6.97
CA ASP A 447 13.32 13.52 -7.61
C ASP A 447 14.44 14.40 -7.04
N GLU A 448 14.19 15.69 -6.84
CA GLU A 448 15.13 16.61 -6.19
C GLU A 448 15.51 16.15 -4.78
N ARG A 449 14.55 15.61 -4.01
CA ARG A 449 14.83 15.03 -2.67
C ARG A 449 15.61 13.72 -2.77
N ASN A 450 15.30 12.86 -3.73
CA ASN A 450 16.07 11.65 -3.99
C ASN A 450 17.54 11.99 -4.32
N GLU A 451 17.77 12.97 -5.22
CA GLU A 451 19.09 13.47 -5.60
C GLU A 451 19.90 14.00 -4.40
N LYS A 452 19.26 14.80 -3.53
CA LYS A 452 19.90 15.32 -2.31
C LYS A 452 20.37 14.23 -1.35
N THR A 453 19.82 13.03 -1.45
CA THR A 453 20.17 11.87 -0.63
C THR A 453 21.05 10.83 -1.34
N GLY A 454 21.62 11.19 -2.49
CA GLY A 454 22.55 10.35 -3.26
C GLY A 454 21.89 9.44 -4.29
N SER A 455 20.62 9.66 -4.63
CA SER A 455 19.89 8.92 -5.67
C SER A 455 19.91 7.41 -5.47
N GLY A 456 19.71 6.95 -4.23
CA GLY A 456 19.67 5.52 -3.89
C GLY A 456 18.40 4.81 -4.38
N PHE A 457 17.39 5.56 -4.84
CA PHE A 457 16.19 5.04 -5.47
C PHE A 457 16.14 5.37 -6.97
N ILE A 458 15.57 4.47 -7.76
CA ILE A 458 15.24 4.67 -9.18
C ILE A 458 13.73 4.88 -9.27
N ARG A 459 13.27 5.95 -9.94
CA ARG A 459 11.85 6.17 -10.22
C ARG A 459 11.34 5.12 -11.19
N LEU A 460 10.25 4.44 -10.81
CA LEU A 460 9.52 3.49 -11.67
C LEU A 460 8.32 4.15 -12.35
N PHE A 461 7.62 5.03 -11.63
CA PHE A 461 6.45 5.72 -12.14
C PHE A 461 6.42 7.19 -11.66
N PRO A 462 6.06 8.13 -12.56
CA PRO A 462 6.12 7.99 -14.02
C PRO A 462 7.57 7.80 -14.50
N ALA A 463 7.81 7.02 -15.55
CA ALA A 463 9.13 6.85 -16.16
C ALA A 463 9.01 6.40 -17.62
N GLU A 464 9.84 6.94 -18.50
CA GLU A 464 9.80 6.67 -19.96
C GLU A 464 9.94 5.18 -20.31
N PHE A 465 10.78 4.45 -19.56
CA PHE A 465 10.97 3.02 -19.79
C PHE A 465 9.75 2.17 -19.41
N ASN A 466 8.76 2.75 -18.74
CA ASN A 466 7.50 2.13 -18.34
C ASN A 466 6.27 2.74 -19.05
N ASP A 467 6.45 3.51 -20.13
CA ASP A 467 5.34 4.16 -20.85
C ASP A 467 4.25 3.17 -21.29
N ASP A 468 4.62 1.95 -21.69
CA ASP A 468 3.65 0.90 -22.05
C ASP A 468 2.78 0.48 -20.86
N LEU A 469 3.35 0.48 -19.64
CA LEU A 469 2.61 0.20 -18.41
C LEU A 469 1.80 1.41 -17.95
N GLN A 470 2.23 2.64 -18.23
CA GLN A 470 1.46 3.84 -17.88
C GLN A 470 0.10 3.88 -18.59
N GLN A 471 0.00 3.28 -19.78
CA GLN A 471 -1.24 3.22 -20.56
C GLN A 471 -2.32 2.33 -19.94
N ILE A 472 -1.94 1.38 -19.07
CA ILE A 472 -2.89 0.49 -18.38
C ILE A 472 -3.27 0.96 -16.98
N LEU A 473 -2.71 2.09 -16.50
CA LEU A 473 -3.04 2.67 -15.20
C LEU A 473 -4.39 3.38 -15.24
N ASP A 474 -5.17 3.21 -14.18
CA ASP A 474 -6.41 3.95 -13.97
C ASP A 474 -6.10 5.41 -13.64
N LYS A 475 -6.85 6.31 -14.29
CA LYS A 475 -6.85 7.75 -14.00
C LYS A 475 -8.11 8.11 -13.22
N PRO A 476 -8.11 8.00 -11.87
CA PRO A 476 -9.28 8.30 -11.09
C PRO A 476 -9.71 9.76 -11.22
N LYS A 477 -11.03 9.97 -11.19
CA LYS A 477 -11.61 11.30 -11.42
C LYS A 477 -11.24 12.24 -10.27
N TYR A 478 -10.83 13.46 -10.62
CA TYR A 478 -10.64 14.49 -9.60
C TYR A 478 -11.99 15.09 -9.20
N ALA A 479 -12.35 14.87 -7.94
CA ALA A 479 -13.51 15.46 -7.32
C ALA A 479 -13.08 16.74 -6.58
N MET A 480 -13.45 17.88 -7.16
CA MET A 480 -13.46 19.13 -6.41
C MET A 480 -14.47 18.97 -5.27
N ASP A 481 -14.04 19.19 -4.03
CA ASP A 481 -14.96 19.45 -2.92
C ASP A 481 -15.92 20.53 -3.42
N LYS A 482 -17.17 20.16 -3.73
CA LYS A 482 -18.21 21.17 -3.93
C LYS A 482 -18.16 21.99 -2.66
N LYS A 483 -17.91 23.30 -2.79
CA LYS A 483 -18.12 24.25 -1.69
C LYS A 483 -19.37 23.77 -0.94
N LYS A 484 -19.34 23.78 0.41
CA LYS A 484 -20.51 23.66 1.28
C LYS A 484 -21.56 24.73 0.91
N THR A 485 -22.17 24.57 -0.24
CA THR A 485 -23.18 25.38 -0.90
C THR A 485 -23.94 24.38 -1.75
N SER A 486 -25.14 24.06 -1.27
CA SER A 486 -25.96 22.89 -1.59
C SER A 486 -25.48 21.61 -0.91
N ARG A 487 -26.31 21.14 0.04
CA ARG A 487 -26.42 19.74 0.45
C ARG A 487 -26.09 18.86 -0.76
N GLU A 488 -24.95 18.17 -0.72
CA GLU A 488 -24.89 16.92 -1.46
C GLU A 488 -26.07 16.12 -0.95
N LYS A 489 -27.06 15.91 -1.82
CA LYS A 489 -27.94 14.77 -1.65
C LYS A 489 -27.01 13.57 -1.79
N SER A 490 -26.38 13.16 -0.68
CA SER A 490 -26.28 11.74 -0.39
C SER A 490 -27.66 11.20 -0.76
N GLU A 491 -27.73 10.18 -1.60
CA GLU A 491 -29.00 9.45 -1.72
C GLU A 491 -29.55 9.30 -0.31
N PRO A 492 -30.75 9.83 -0.04
CA PRO A 492 -31.27 9.84 1.31
C PRO A 492 -31.18 8.41 1.79
N LEU A 493 -30.39 8.19 2.85
CA LEU A 493 -30.22 6.88 3.45
C LEU A 493 -31.64 6.31 3.60
N ASP A 494 -31.97 5.23 2.90
CA ASP A 494 -33.31 4.67 3.01
C ASP A 494 -33.35 3.88 4.32
N PRO A 495 -34.04 4.38 5.35
CA PRO A 495 -34.12 3.70 6.63
C PRO A 495 -34.73 2.29 6.50
N SER A 496 -35.53 2.04 5.46
CA SER A 496 -36.12 0.72 5.20
C SER A 496 -35.06 -0.27 4.72
N VAL A 497 -34.16 0.15 3.82
CA VAL A 497 -33.04 -0.67 3.33
C VAL A 497 -32.06 -0.99 4.46
N ILE A 498 -31.73 0.01 5.29
CA ILE A 498 -30.89 -0.19 6.47
C ILE A 498 -31.55 -1.16 7.46
N GLY A 499 -32.85 -0.97 7.73
CA GLY A 499 -33.62 -1.84 8.62
C GLY A 499 -33.66 -3.30 8.16
N GLN A 500 -33.77 -3.55 6.85
CA GLN A 500 -33.74 -4.89 6.25
C GLN A 500 -32.36 -5.54 6.28
N ALA A 501 -31.27 -4.75 6.25
CA ALA A 501 -29.91 -5.25 6.36
C ALA A 501 -29.55 -5.70 7.78
N PHE A 502 -30.22 -5.17 8.80
CA PHE A 502 -29.99 -5.54 10.19
C PHE A 502 -30.68 -6.86 10.57
N ASN A 503 -29.94 -7.72 11.26
CA ASN A 503 -30.54 -8.87 11.92
C ASN A 503 -31.28 -8.45 13.20
N THR A 504 -32.15 -9.33 13.72
CA THR A 504 -32.94 -9.11 14.93
C THR A 504 -32.13 -8.59 16.12
N LYS A 505 -30.90 -9.08 16.33
CA LYS A 505 -30.07 -8.68 17.46
C LYS A 505 -29.45 -7.29 17.25
N GLN A 506 -29.07 -6.95 16.02
CA GLN A 506 -28.60 -5.61 15.66
C GLN A 506 -29.71 -4.56 15.79
N GLY A 507 -30.96 -4.90 15.43
CA GLY A 507 -32.11 -4.04 15.70
C GLY A 507 -32.30 -3.75 17.19
N ILE A 508 -32.15 -4.77 18.04
CA ILE A 508 -32.25 -4.60 19.50
C ILE A 508 -31.08 -3.76 20.04
N ASP A 509 -29.85 -3.96 19.53
CA ASP A 509 -28.68 -3.14 19.88
C ASP A 509 -28.88 -1.65 19.53
N LEU A 510 -29.49 -1.35 18.38
CA LEU A 510 -29.85 0.02 17.99
C LEU A 510 -30.97 0.59 18.87
N LEU A 511 -31.99 -0.22 19.19
CA LEU A 511 -33.08 0.19 20.08
C LEU A 511 -32.58 0.55 21.48
N VAL A 512 -31.66 -0.25 22.03
CA VAL A 512 -31.03 0.03 23.33
C VAL A 512 -30.31 1.37 23.29
N ALA A 513 -29.48 1.61 22.27
CA ALA A 513 -28.75 2.87 22.12
C ALA A 513 -29.70 4.08 22.02
N TYR A 514 -30.79 3.96 21.26
CA TYR A 514 -31.81 5.00 21.17
C TYR A 514 -32.48 5.29 22.52
N LEU A 515 -32.79 4.25 23.30
CA LEU A 515 -33.45 4.39 24.60
C LEU A 515 -32.51 4.98 25.66
N GLU A 516 -31.21 4.66 25.61
CA GLU A 516 -30.19 5.29 26.46
C GLU A 516 -30.06 6.80 26.15
N GLU A 517 -30.04 7.17 24.87
CA GLU A 517 -30.04 8.59 24.47
C GLU A 517 -31.33 9.31 24.89
N LEU A 518 -32.48 8.63 24.75
CA LEU A 518 -33.75 9.14 25.21
C LEU A 518 -33.77 9.34 26.73
N GLU A 519 -33.18 8.42 27.51
CA GLU A 519 -33.03 8.55 28.95
C GLU A 519 -32.24 9.81 29.32
N ILE A 520 -31.11 10.06 28.65
CA ILE A 520 -30.29 11.26 28.84
C ILE A 520 -31.09 12.52 28.53
N ARG A 521 -31.79 12.55 27.39
CA ARG A 521 -32.67 13.67 27.00
C ARG A 521 -33.78 13.93 28.02
N ILE A 522 -34.37 12.87 28.61
CA ILE A 522 -35.40 13.02 29.65
C ILE A 522 -34.79 13.65 30.91
N ASN A 523 -33.63 13.16 31.36
CA ASN A 523 -32.93 13.71 32.52
C ASN A 523 -32.56 15.20 32.33
N ASN A 524 -32.20 15.58 31.11
CA ASN A 524 -31.90 16.97 30.72
C ASN A 524 -33.16 17.84 30.51
N LYS A 525 -34.37 17.29 30.65
CA LYS A 525 -35.66 17.96 30.38
C LYS A 525 -35.82 18.43 28.93
N GLU A 526 -35.18 17.75 27.99
CA GLU A 526 -35.21 18.03 26.55
C GLU A 526 -36.36 17.31 25.82
N VAL A 527 -37.17 16.55 26.57
CA VAL A 527 -38.25 15.71 26.03
C VAL A 527 -39.63 16.29 26.35
N GLY A 528 -40.45 16.50 25.32
CA GLY A 528 -41.81 16.99 25.46
C GLY A 528 -42.83 15.90 25.89
N LYS A 529 -44.01 16.35 26.36
CA LYS A 529 -45.11 15.47 26.83
C LYS A 529 -45.49 14.36 25.83
N ARG A 530 -45.48 14.67 24.53
CA ARG A 530 -45.86 13.72 23.46
C ARG A 530 -44.90 12.52 23.37
N THR A 531 -43.61 12.75 23.52
CA THR A 531 -42.60 11.68 23.50
C THR A 531 -42.67 10.85 24.79
N MET A 532 -42.94 11.48 25.94
CA MET A 532 -43.19 10.76 27.19
C MET A 532 -44.40 9.81 27.09
N MET A 533 -45.51 10.26 26.48
CA MET A 533 -46.69 9.40 26.25
C MET A 533 -46.39 8.21 25.31
N ARG A 534 -45.56 8.42 24.28
CA ARG A 534 -45.13 7.35 23.36
C ARG A 534 -44.25 6.32 24.05
N LEU A 535 -43.33 6.78 24.89
CA LEU A 535 -42.49 5.93 25.69
C LEU A 535 -43.32 5.09 26.68
N GLU A 536 -44.28 5.71 27.37
CA GLU A 536 -45.20 5.01 28.27
C GLU A 536 -46.00 3.92 27.53
N ALA A 537 -46.62 4.26 26.39
CA ALA A 537 -47.35 3.29 25.58
C ALA A 537 -46.47 2.14 25.05
N PHE A 538 -45.22 2.43 24.68
CA PHE A 538 -44.26 1.40 24.28
C PHE A 538 -43.91 0.46 25.45
N LEU A 539 -43.62 1.01 26.62
CA LEU A 539 -43.30 0.24 27.83
C LEU A 539 -44.49 -0.63 28.27
N ASP A 540 -45.71 -0.09 28.23
CA ASP A 540 -46.94 -0.83 28.46
C ASP A 540 -47.07 -2.04 27.50
N ALA A 541 -46.76 -1.84 26.21
CA ALA A 541 -46.77 -2.92 25.21
C ALA A 541 -45.68 -3.98 25.47
N GLN A 542 -44.58 -3.62 26.14
CA GLN A 542 -43.57 -4.57 26.62
C GLN A 542 -43.97 -5.27 27.93
N GLY A 543 -45.12 -4.93 28.51
CA GLY A 543 -45.62 -5.47 29.77
C GLY A 543 -45.16 -4.72 31.02
N TYR A 544 -44.60 -3.51 30.87
CA TYR A 544 -44.23 -2.63 31.98
C TYR A 544 -45.40 -1.69 32.25
N GLN A 545 -46.32 -2.10 33.12
CA GLN A 545 -47.47 -1.29 33.52
C GLN A 545 -47.15 -0.42 34.73
N THR A 546 -47.76 0.75 34.80
CA THR A 546 -47.86 1.61 36.00
C THR A 546 -48.71 0.94 37.08
N LYS A 547 -48.19 -0.12 37.68
CA LYS A 547 -48.74 -0.71 38.91
C LYS A 547 -47.64 -0.70 39.97
N ASN A 548 -47.93 -0.08 41.11
CA ASN A 548 -47.08 0.06 42.30
C ASN A 548 -45.90 1.04 42.13
N ASP A 549 -46.17 2.35 42.20
CA ASP A 549 -45.20 3.44 42.44
C ASP A 549 -43.98 3.60 41.50
N HIS A 550 -43.82 2.76 40.47
CA HIS A 550 -42.71 2.89 39.53
C HIS A 550 -42.87 4.09 38.60
N THR A 551 -41.82 4.89 38.51
CA THR A 551 -41.75 5.99 37.54
C THR A 551 -41.49 5.44 36.13
N ILE A 552 -41.91 6.17 35.09
CA ILE A 552 -41.59 5.84 33.68
C ILE A 552 -40.07 5.66 33.49
N MET A 553 -39.27 6.43 34.22
CA MET A 553 -37.80 6.33 34.19
C MET A 553 -37.27 5.03 34.78
N GLU A 554 -37.86 4.53 35.86
CA GLU A 554 -37.49 3.22 36.42
C GLU A 554 -37.87 2.09 35.47
N MET A 555 -39.04 2.17 34.84
CA MET A 555 -39.46 1.20 33.84
C MET A 555 -38.54 1.20 32.61
N LEU A 556 -38.15 2.39 32.13
CA LEU A 556 -37.21 2.56 31.03
C LEU A 556 -35.86 1.91 31.36
N LYS A 557 -35.27 2.22 32.52
CA LYS A 557 -33.99 1.63 32.97
C LYS A 557 -34.06 0.11 33.06
N ASN A 558 -35.14 -0.42 33.64
CA ASN A 558 -35.35 -1.87 33.75
C ASN A 558 -35.54 -2.54 32.38
N TYR A 559 -36.19 -1.86 31.44
CA TYR A 559 -36.31 -2.37 30.07
C TYR A 559 -34.97 -2.35 29.34
N ILE A 560 -34.21 -1.24 29.41
CA ILE A 560 -32.87 -1.13 28.82
C ILE A 560 -31.98 -2.26 29.31
N GLN A 561 -31.88 -2.45 30.63
CA GLN A 561 -31.07 -3.52 31.23
C GLN A 561 -31.47 -4.91 30.70
N ARG A 562 -32.78 -5.19 30.62
CA ARG A 562 -33.29 -6.46 30.09
C ARG A 562 -32.98 -6.62 28.60
N ALA A 563 -33.17 -5.58 27.80
CA ALA A 563 -32.91 -5.59 26.36
C ALA A 563 -31.43 -5.76 26.05
N SER A 564 -30.53 -5.11 26.81
CA SER A 564 -29.07 -5.27 26.70
C SER A 564 -28.64 -6.72 26.92
N SER A 565 -29.26 -7.43 27.87
CA SER A 565 -28.97 -8.86 28.10
C SER A 565 -29.28 -9.77 26.88
N TRP A 566 -30.17 -9.35 25.97
CA TRP A 566 -30.44 -10.08 24.73
C TRP A 566 -29.33 -9.89 23.69
N VAL A 567 -28.53 -8.85 23.84
CA VAL A 567 -27.43 -8.43 22.95
C VAL A 567 -26.09 -8.97 23.44
N ASP A 568 -25.92 -9.24 24.74
CA ASP A 568 -24.64 -9.66 25.35
C ASP A 568 -24.12 -11.05 24.94
N LEU A 569 -24.89 -11.81 24.14
CA LEU A 569 -24.45 -13.07 23.50
C LEU A 569 -24.01 -12.88 22.03
N ILE A 570 -23.76 -11.65 21.60
CA ILE A 570 -23.21 -11.35 20.27
C ILE A 570 -21.68 -11.37 20.36
N GLN A 571 -21.02 -12.24 19.59
CA GLN A 571 -19.56 -12.19 19.41
C GLN A 571 -19.16 -10.77 18.95
N ASN A 572 -18.12 -10.18 19.56
CA ASN A 572 -17.73 -8.77 19.40
C ASN A 572 -17.63 -8.27 17.94
N GLY A 573 -17.42 -9.14 16.94
CA GLY A 573 -17.42 -8.79 15.52
C GLY A 573 -18.79 -8.71 14.82
N LYS A 574 -19.92 -8.84 15.53
CA LYS A 574 -21.28 -8.82 14.95
C LYS A 574 -22.21 -7.72 15.51
N ARG A 575 -21.72 -6.85 16.41
CA ARG A 575 -22.46 -5.66 16.89
C ARG A 575 -22.41 -4.54 15.86
N ILE A 576 -23.33 -3.57 15.95
CA ILE A 576 -23.24 -2.37 15.12
C ILE A 576 -22.08 -1.51 15.67
N PRO A 577 -21.10 -1.10 14.82
CA PRO A 577 -19.99 -0.27 15.29
C PRO A 577 -20.49 1.04 15.94
N PRO A 578 -19.86 1.52 17.03
CA PRO A 578 -20.31 2.72 17.74
C PRO A 578 -20.45 3.96 16.84
N LYS A 579 -19.49 4.18 15.93
CA LYS A 579 -19.53 5.28 14.94
C LYS A 579 -20.76 5.21 14.02
N VAL A 580 -21.18 3.99 13.64
CA VAL A 580 -22.36 3.77 12.79
C VAL A 580 -23.65 4.01 13.58
N LYS A 581 -23.72 3.54 14.84
CA LYS A 581 -24.86 3.81 15.73
C LYS A 581 -25.06 5.32 15.95
N ALA A 582 -24.00 6.04 16.30
CA ALA A 582 -24.04 7.49 16.48
C ALA A 582 -24.59 8.20 15.23
N LYS A 583 -24.06 7.85 14.05
CA LYS A 583 -24.51 8.44 12.79
C LYS A 583 -25.98 8.15 12.47
N ILE A 584 -26.49 6.96 12.82
CA ILE A 584 -27.92 6.64 12.65
C ILE A 584 -28.78 7.50 13.58
N LEU A 585 -28.38 7.63 14.85
CA LEU A 585 -29.12 8.39 15.87
C LEU A 585 -29.17 9.89 15.54
N GLU A 586 -28.09 10.46 15.00
CA GLU A 586 -28.00 11.86 14.55
C GLU A 586 -29.05 12.25 13.48
N ASN A 587 -29.65 11.29 12.78
CA ASN A 587 -30.69 11.55 11.77
C ASN A 587 -32.10 11.75 12.36
N GLY A 588 -32.25 11.62 13.69
CA GLY A 588 -33.48 11.94 14.44
C GLY A 588 -34.49 10.81 14.56
N ASP A 589 -35.44 10.98 15.48
CA ASP A 589 -36.38 9.95 15.95
C ASP A 589 -37.15 9.24 14.81
N ALA A 590 -37.65 9.98 13.81
CA ALA A 590 -38.43 9.39 12.71
C ALA A 590 -37.58 8.45 11.82
N PHE A 591 -36.32 8.80 11.61
CA PHE A 591 -35.38 8.02 10.81
C PHE A 591 -35.02 6.70 11.51
N VAL A 592 -34.68 6.79 12.79
CA VAL A 592 -34.40 5.64 13.66
C VAL A 592 -35.63 4.72 13.75
N GLY A 593 -36.82 5.30 13.91
CA GLY A 593 -38.07 4.56 13.97
C GLY A 593 -38.33 3.73 12.71
N GLN A 594 -38.10 4.31 11.53
CA GLN A 594 -38.29 3.60 10.27
C GLN A 594 -37.28 2.46 10.10
N ILE A 595 -36.03 2.58 10.58
CA ILE A 595 -35.07 1.46 10.63
C ILE A 595 -35.60 0.35 11.52
N LEU A 596 -35.97 0.68 12.76
CA LEU A 596 -36.39 -0.30 13.76
C LEU A 596 -37.68 -1.03 13.37
N VAL A 597 -38.62 -0.37 12.71
CA VAL A 597 -39.85 -1.01 12.19
C VAL A 597 -39.53 -1.98 11.05
N ASN A 598 -38.54 -1.66 10.21
CA ASN A 598 -38.11 -2.55 9.12
C ASN A 598 -37.15 -3.66 9.56
N THR A 599 -36.65 -3.61 10.79
CA THR A 599 -35.92 -4.72 11.41
C THR A 599 -36.89 -5.71 12.03
N ASN A 600 -36.81 -6.99 11.64
CA ASN A 600 -37.70 -8.06 12.13
C ASN A 600 -37.39 -8.47 13.60
N MET A 601 -37.73 -7.59 14.54
CA MET A 601 -37.47 -7.75 15.98
C MET A 601 -38.57 -8.55 16.69
N ARG A 602 -38.59 -9.88 16.51
CA ARG A 602 -39.63 -10.77 17.08
C ARG A 602 -39.86 -10.65 18.60
N ARG A 603 -38.86 -10.21 19.37
CA ARG A 603 -38.95 -10.07 20.84
C ARG A 603 -39.48 -8.72 21.32
N VAL A 604 -39.50 -7.70 20.46
CA VAL A 604 -39.94 -6.35 20.80
C VAL A 604 -41.32 -6.13 20.21
N LYS A 605 -42.32 -5.91 21.06
CA LYS A 605 -43.70 -5.66 20.59
C LYS A 605 -43.86 -4.19 20.20
N GLU A 606 -44.63 -3.90 19.17
CA GLU A 606 -45.13 -2.54 18.90
C GLU A 606 -44.05 -1.42 18.93
N VAL A 607 -42.84 -1.67 18.41
CA VAL A 607 -41.73 -0.69 18.47
C VAL A 607 -42.07 0.66 17.82
N LYS A 608 -42.99 0.65 16.85
CA LYS A 608 -43.54 1.84 16.19
C LYS A 608 -44.19 2.85 17.15
N LEU A 609 -44.67 2.41 18.33
CA LEU A 609 -45.28 3.29 19.33
C LEU A 609 -44.33 4.38 19.83
N LEU A 610 -43.02 4.08 19.93
CA LEU A 610 -41.99 5.05 20.34
C LEU A 610 -41.92 6.26 19.40
N PHE A 611 -42.22 6.05 18.13
CA PHE A 611 -42.01 7.03 17.07
C PHE A 611 -43.32 7.65 16.56
N GLY A 612 -44.46 7.05 16.91
CA GLY A 612 -45.77 7.44 16.40
C GLY A 612 -45.92 7.15 14.91
N LEU A 613 -45.36 6.01 14.48
CA LEU A 613 -45.40 5.47 13.11
C LEU A 613 -46.50 4.42 12.96
#